data_AF-A0A523RRK8-F1
#
_entry.id   AF-A0A523RRK8-F1
#
_cell.length_a   1.000
_cell.length_b   1.000
_cell.length_c   1.000
_cell.angle_alpha   90.00
_cell.angle_beta   90.00
_cell.angle_gamma   90.00
#
_symmetry.space_group_name_H-M   'P 1'
#
loop_
_entity.id
_entity.type
_entity.pdbx_description
1 polymer ?
#
loop_
_entity_poly.entity_id
_entity_poly.type
_entity_poly.pdbx_seq_one_letter_code
_entity_poly.pdbx_strand_id
1 'polypeptide(L)'
;MPVSEISPGMKGIGKTVFHGTQIETFQVDIIDIVKGEGGISHFILANLSGDKIKEGGGISEGMSGSPVYIDDRLIGAVSYAWEMSEHNLFLVTPIQEMLEIFNLPYNNSQTISQEYKINNSLCFTREKANKIIVKNSVKNNNFSELADREEIIFYPVVSPIIINGIKGRTLERLSSSLKKFNLMPIQGIGFNENIDINFQEVGERPSNKIEAGSAIGIQLTRGDVNITSIGTVTYREGDKVLALGHPFLKKGEVSFLLSEVYIYHSLPNMVMPFKLGTPLNLVGKIVQDREAGILAILNSYPRIIPLKIQVTNINTELSYQTGVQIINDYDLLEPLVSNITVQAIDNALDRIGLGTAQVEIEIKGEREGQELFRKNMYCSSDDIAIQAITEMPEIIDLIVNNYFEMVNLTEINIDIKIDNKKKIGKIEEIVLEDSSIKPGDYLEAKIKIRPFREELIEKAMTIQIPSDTPPGEALLMVNGGGELDNQQEEFVDSGKQDYKSLEEVLKDISDRPKGNQIIGEVIIYSDELTSE
;
A
#
# COMPACT_ATOMS: atom_id res chain seq x y z
N MET A 1 -0.61 4.59 36.16
CA MET A 1 0.05 5.52 37.10
C MET A 1 0.39 6.77 36.30
N PRO A 2 0.06 7.96 36.80
CA PRO A 2 0.35 9.20 36.10
C PRO A 2 1.85 9.52 36.11
N VAL A 3 2.33 10.28 35.11
CA VAL A 3 3.75 10.63 34.97
C VAL A 3 4.29 11.39 36.18
N SER A 4 3.45 12.20 36.84
CA SER A 4 3.81 12.97 38.04
C SER A 4 4.21 12.12 39.25
N GLU A 5 3.86 10.83 39.25
CA GLU A 5 4.23 9.89 40.32
C GLU A 5 5.49 9.09 39.98
N ILE A 6 6.06 9.26 38.78
CA ILE A 6 7.25 8.53 38.33
C ILE A 6 8.49 9.35 38.68
N SER A 7 9.59 8.69 39.04
CA SER A 7 10.86 9.36 39.32
C SER A 7 12.05 8.54 38.83
N PRO A 8 13.18 9.19 38.47
CA PRO A 8 14.44 8.52 38.21
C PRO A 8 14.81 7.50 39.28
N GLY A 9 15.32 6.33 38.85
CA GLY A 9 15.75 5.24 39.72
C GLY A 9 14.65 4.27 40.14
N MET A 10 13.38 4.52 39.80
CA MET A 10 12.32 3.53 39.98
C MET A 10 12.57 2.31 39.07
N LYS A 11 12.13 1.13 39.55
CA LYS A 11 12.23 -0.13 38.82
C LYS A 11 10.85 -0.67 38.50
N GLY A 12 10.73 -1.32 37.36
CA GLY A 12 9.49 -1.87 36.87
C GLY A 12 9.70 -3.13 36.03
N ILE A 13 8.60 -3.65 35.51
CA ILE A 13 8.60 -4.77 34.58
C ILE A 13 7.87 -4.37 33.30
N GLY A 14 8.33 -4.89 32.16
CA GLY A 14 7.57 -4.87 30.92
C GLY A 14 7.13 -6.25 30.49
N LYS A 15 6.12 -6.34 29.61
CA LYS A 15 5.58 -7.60 29.09
C LYS A 15 5.64 -7.65 27.57
N THR A 16 6.07 -8.76 26.99
CA THR A 16 6.05 -8.98 25.53
C THR A 16 6.16 -10.47 25.20
N VAL A 17 5.97 -10.84 23.94
CA VAL A 17 6.22 -12.20 23.43
C VAL A 17 7.58 -12.26 22.73
N PHE A 18 8.51 -13.11 23.19
CA PHE A 18 9.80 -13.34 22.51
C PHE A 18 9.78 -14.55 21.57
N HIS A 19 8.94 -15.54 21.86
CA HIS A 19 8.76 -16.76 21.06
C HIS A 19 7.34 -17.32 21.23
N GLY A 20 6.79 -17.88 20.16
CA GLY A 20 5.44 -18.41 20.12
C GLY A 20 4.40 -17.32 20.32
N THR A 21 3.47 -17.54 21.24
CA THR A 21 2.45 -16.55 21.65
C THR A 21 2.47 -16.27 23.16
N GLN A 22 3.41 -16.88 23.88
CA GLN A 22 3.48 -16.78 25.34
C GLN A 22 4.05 -15.42 25.76
N ILE A 23 3.35 -14.73 26.66
CA ILE A 23 3.80 -13.47 27.23
C ILE A 23 4.84 -13.75 28.31
N GLU A 24 5.96 -13.06 28.21
CA GLU A 24 7.07 -13.08 29.15
C GLU A 24 7.37 -11.67 29.66
N THR A 25 8.11 -11.59 30.77
CA THR A 25 8.46 -10.31 31.42
C THR A 25 9.94 -9.95 31.25
N PHE A 26 10.24 -8.66 31.18
CA PHE A 26 11.59 -8.11 31.22
C PHE A 26 11.70 -6.97 32.24
N GLN A 27 12.92 -6.64 32.67
CA GLN A 27 13.16 -5.60 33.68
C GLN A 27 13.29 -4.23 33.04
N VAL A 28 12.80 -3.21 33.74
CA VAL A 28 12.86 -1.80 33.31
C VAL A 28 13.39 -0.94 34.46
N ASP A 29 14.40 -0.13 34.18
CA ASP A 29 14.93 0.89 35.09
C ASP A 29 14.62 2.29 34.54
N ILE A 30 13.94 3.13 35.33
CA ILE A 30 13.61 4.50 34.92
C ILE A 30 14.83 5.40 35.08
N ILE A 31 15.19 6.09 34.00
CA ILE A 31 16.34 7.01 33.98
C ILE A 31 15.89 8.43 34.23
N ASP A 32 14.92 8.92 33.45
CA ASP A 32 14.47 10.31 33.52
C ASP A 32 13.08 10.50 32.90
N ILE A 33 12.50 11.68 33.11
CA ILE A 33 11.29 12.14 32.43
C ILE A 33 11.70 13.23 31.46
N VAL A 34 11.48 13.00 30.18
CA VAL A 34 11.89 13.92 29.12
C VAL A 34 10.68 14.66 28.58
N LYS A 35 10.87 15.92 28.20
CA LYS A 35 9.83 16.71 27.54
C LYS A 35 9.46 16.05 26.20
N GLY A 36 8.16 15.91 25.95
CA GLY A 36 7.64 15.35 24.71
C GLY A 36 7.59 16.35 23.55
N GLU A 37 7.17 15.84 22.40
CA GLU A 37 6.98 16.56 21.14
C GLU A 37 5.75 15.96 20.41
N GLY A 38 5.26 16.63 19.35
CA GLY A 38 4.27 16.02 18.44
C GLY A 38 2.85 15.84 19.00
N GLY A 39 2.54 16.45 20.15
CA GLY A 39 1.26 16.30 20.85
C GLY A 39 1.34 15.43 22.10
N ILE A 40 2.49 14.78 22.34
CA ILE A 40 2.78 14.06 23.59
C ILE A 40 3.49 15.04 24.54
N SER A 41 3.03 15.14 25.78
CA SER A 41 3.58 16.12 26.75
C SER A 41 4.92 15.68 27.32
N HIS A 42 5.06 14.39 27.62
CA HIS A 42 6.25 13.81 28.24
C HIS A 42 6.51 12.40 27.70
N PHE A 43 7.78 12.01 27.64
CA PHE A 43 8.18 10.60 27.56
C PHE A 43 8.93 10.20 28.82
N ILE A 44 8.93 8.91 29.13
CA ILE A 44 9.73 8.37 30.22
C ILE A 44 10.94 7.66 29.59
N LEU A 45 12.14 8.15 29.87
CA LEU A 45 13.39 7.54 29.43
C LEU A 45 13.72 6.38 30.38
N ALA A 46 13.97 5.20 29.82
CA ALA A 46 14.22 3.99 30.58
C ALA A 46 15.28 3.11 29.92
N ASN A 47 15.83 2.19 30.72
CA ASN A 47 16.75 1.14 30.28
C ASN A 47 16.14 -0.25 30.52
N LEU A 48 16.40 -1.18 29.59
CA LEU A 48 15.94 -2.57 29.68
C LEU A 48 17.05 -3.49 30.13
N SER A 49 16.67 -4.54 30.84
CA SER A 49 17.59 -5.63 31.14
C SER A 49 16.87 -6.96 31.31
N GLY A 50 17.64 -8.05 31.22
CA GLY A 50 17.16 -9.42 31.36
C GLY A 50 17.81 -10.33 30.32
N ASP A 51 17.78 -11.64 30.58
CA ASP A 51 18.47 -12.61 29.72
C ASP A 51 17.84 -12.66 28.33
N LYS A 52 16.50 -12.60 28.23
CA LYS A 52 15.78 -12.55 26.95
C LYS A 52 16.06 -11.29 26.13
N ILE A 53 16.23 -10.14 26.78
CA ILE A 53 16.63 -8.89 26.12
C ILE A 53 18.03 -9.03 25.54
N LYS A 54 18.98 -9.59 26.32
CA LYS A 54 20.35 -9.85 25.84
C LYS A 54 20.39 -10.85 24.68
N GLU A 55 19.62 -11.94 24.77
CA GLU A 55 19.50 -12.94 23.70
C GLU A 55 18.98 -12.33 22.39
N GLY A 56 18.00 -11.42 22.48
CA GLY A 56 17.43 -10.72 21.33
C GLY A 56 18.29 -9.56 20.80
N GLY A 57 19.39 -9.21 21.48
CA GLY A 57 20.25 -8.07 21.11
C GLY A 57 19.72 -6.71 21.55
N GLY A 58 18.80 -6.66 22.52
CA GLY A 58 18.19 -5.44 23.04
C GLY A 58 16.69 -5.31 22.68
N ILE A 59 16.22 -4.07 22.60
CA ILE A 59 14.88 -3.72 22.11
C ILE A 59 14.76 -4.17 20.67
N SER A 60 13.74 -4.96 20.39
CA SER A 60 13.42 -5.38 19.04
C SER A 60 12.25 -4.59 18.48
N GLU A 61 12.34 -4.16 17.22
CA GLU A 61 11.20 -3.74 16.42
C GLU A 61 10.10 -4.80 16.46
N GLY A 62 8.88 -4.39 16.79
CA GLY A 62 7.79 -5.29 17.18
C GLY A 62 7.59 -5.49 18.69
N MET A 63 8.49 -4.98 19.54
CA MET A 63 8.22 -4.74 20.96
C MET A 63 7.46 -3.44 21.22
N SER A 64 7.27 -2.58 20.21
CA SER A 64 6.45 -1.37 20.36
C SER A 64 5.07 -1.70 20.89
N GLY A 65 4.65 -0.95 21.90
CA GLY A 65 3.41 -1.21 22.62
C GLY A 65 3.56 -2.13 23.84
N SER A 66 4.75 -2.70 24.09
CA SER A 66 4.98 -3.54 25.27
C SER A 66 4.68 -2.75 26.55
N PRO A 67 3.72 -3.18 27.38
CA PRO A 67 3.29 -2.41 28.52
C PRO A 67 4.31 -2.48 29.65
N VAL A 68 4.57 -1.33 30.27
CA VAL A 68 5.51 -1.18 31.38
C VAL A 68 4.76 -0.86 32.66
N TYR A 69 5.13 -1.53 33.76
CA TYR A 69 4.48 -1.45 35.06
C TYR A 69 5.49 -1.08 36.15
N ILE A 70 5.06 -0.25 37.10
CA ILE A 70 5.73 0.00 38.37
C ILE A 70 4.68 -0.27 39.46
N ASP A 71 5.02 -1.09 40.46
CA ASP A 71 4.11 -1.49 41.53
C ASP A 71 2.74 -1.97 41.01
N ASP A 72 2.75 -2.85 40.00
CA ASP A 72 1.58 -3.38 39.28
C ASP A 72 0.68 -2.34 38.61
N ARG A 73 1.12 -1.07 38.52
CA ARG A 73 0.39 0.00 37.84
C ARG A 73 1.03 0.28 36.48
N LEU A 74 0.24 0.18 35.42
CA LEU A 74 0.66 0.51 34.05
C LEU A 74 1.11 1.98 33.98
N ILE A 75 2.33 2.24 33.53
CA ILE A 75 2.87 3.59 33.33
C ILE A 75 2.85 4.02 31.86
N GLY A 76 2.85 3.08 30.92
CA GLY A 76 2.91 3.37 29.50
C GLY A 76 3.38 2.19 28.66
N ALA A 77 3.78 2.47 27.42
CA ALA A 77 4.26 1.47 26.48
C ALA A 77 5.64 1.82 25.91
N VAL A 78 6.48 0.79 25.67
CA VAL A 78 7.70 0.92 24.86
C VAL A 78 7.35 1.55 23.51
N SER A 79 8.02 2.65 23.12
CA SER A 79 7.66 3.41 21.92
C SER A 79 8.82 3.75 21.00
N TYR A 80 9.90 4.36 21.50
CA TYR A 80 11.05 4.75 20.67
C TYR A 80 12.34 4.15 21.22
N ALA A 81 13.26 3.78 20.35
CA ALA A 81 14.56 3.23 20.74
C ALA A 81 15.70 4.03 20.14
N TRP A 82 16.87 3.87 20.75
CA TRP A 82 18.09 4.47 20.24
C TRP A 82 18.82 3.53 19.27
N GLU A 83 18.76 3.85 17.99
CA GLU A 83 19.44 3.10 16.93
C GLU A 83 20.98 3.13 17.08
N MET A 84 21.63 2.08 16.58
CA MET A 84 23.11 1.93 16.58
C MET A 84 23.75 2.12 17.97
N SER A 85 23.05 1.67 19.02
CA SER A 85 23.53 1.64 20.41
C SER A 85 23.64 0.19 20.90
N GLU A 86 23.72 -0.04 22.22
CA GLU A 86 23.50 -1.37 22.81
C GLU A 86 22.01 -1.79 22.81
N HIS A 87 21.15 -0.94 22.23
CA HIS A 87 19.71 -1.16 22.06
C HIS A 87 18.95 -1.42 23.35
N ASN A 88 19.43 -0.93 24.50
CA ASN A 88 18.75 -1.10 25.79
C ASN A 88 18.01 0.17 26.25
N LEU A 89 18.32 1.32 25.65
CA LEU A 89 17.70 2.62 25.97
C LEU A 89 16.48 2.90 25.09
N PHE A 90 15.39 3.31 25.73
CA PHE A 90 14.10 3.57 25.08
C PHE A 90 13.30 4.67 25.75
N LEU A 91 12.34 5.19 24.99
CA LEU A 91 11.25 6.00 25.47
C LEU A 91 10.02 5.13 25.69
N VAL A 92 9.31 5.44 26.77
CA VAL A 92 7.96 4.97 27.06
C VAL A 92 6.99 6.12 26.82
N THR A 93 5.99 5.87 26.00
CA THR A 93 4.85 6.76 25.84
C THR A 93 3.91 6.56 27.04
N PRO A 94 3.64 7.60 27.84
CA PRO A 94 2.83 7.46 29.04
C PRO A 94 1.41 6.97 28.73
N ILE A 95 0.88 6.11 29.61
CA ILE A 95 -0.46 5.55 29.43
C ILE A 95 -1.55 6.63 29.39
N GLN A 96 -1.35 7.76 30.07
CA GLN A 96 -2.31 8.87 30.08
C GLN A 96 -2.53 9.42 28.67
N GLU A 97 -1.45 9.60 27.90
CA GLU A 97 -1.48 10.08 26.52
C GLU A 97 -2.20 9.07 25.61
N MET A 98 -1.93 7.78 25.81
CA MET A 98 -2.56 6.72 25.01
C MET A 98 -4.06 6.58 25.31
N LEU A 99 -4.46 6.78 26.57
CA LEU A 99 -5.87 6.69 26.99
C LEU A 99 -6.73 7.78 26.35
N GLU A 100 -6.15 8.89 25.89
CA GLU A 100 -6.91 9.92 25.16
C GLU A 100 -7.51 9.39 23.85
N ILE A 101 -6.87 8.40 23.23
CA ILE A 101 -7.33 7.78 21.96
C ILE A 101 -8.71 7.12 22.15
N PHE A 102 -9.03 6.61 23.35
CA PHE A 102 -10.35 6.01 23.63
C PHE A 102 -11.52 6.97 23.48
N ASN A 103 -11.26 8.27 23.66
CA ASN A 103 -12.27 9.31 23.61
C ASN A 103 -12.53 9.81 22.18
N LEU A 104 -11.72 9.36 21.21
CA LEU A 104 -11.88 9.77 19.83
C LEU A 104 -13.09 9.05 19.20
N PRO A 105 -13.93 9.77 18.45
CA PRO A 105 -15.04 9.14 17.74
C PRO A 105 -14.49 8.19 16.68
N TYR A 106 -15.05 6.98 16.62
CA TYR A 106 -14.89 6.07 15.50
C TYR A 106 -16.30 5.63 15.11
N ASN A 107 -16.80 6.09 13.97
CA ASN A 107 -18.16 5.78 13.53
C ASN A 107 -18.17 4.45 12.77
N ASN A 108 -19.12 3.57 13.09
CA ASN A 108 -19.39 2.33 12.34
C ASN A 108 -20.28 2.57 11.10
N SER A 109 -20.41 3.81 10.60
CA SER A 109 -21.29 4.13 9.47
C SER A 109 -20.80 5.38 8.73
N GLN A 110 -20.62 5.23 7.41
CA GLN A 110 -20.58 6.23 6.34
C GLN A 110 -20.14 7.65 6.74
N THR A 111 -18.94 8.01 6.31
CA THR A 111 -18.42 9.37 6.29
C THR A 111 -19.40 10.31 5.59
N ILE A 112 -20.11 11.13 6.36
CA ILE A 112 -20.74 12.35 5.84
C ILE A 112 -19.61 13.37 5.76
N SER A 113 -19.24 13.72 4.52
CA SER A 113 -18.32 14.82 4.23
C SER A 113 -18.89 16.12 4.81
N GLN A 114 -18.34 16.60 5.93
CA GLN A 114 -18.53 17.99 6.33
C GLN A 114 -17.50 18.82 5.56
N GLU A 115 -17.97 19.57 4.56
CA GLU A 115 -17.16 20.58 3.87
C GLU A 115 -16.74 21.67 4.87
N TYR A 116 -15.43 21.73 5.18
CA TYR A 116 -14.85 22.89 5.82
C TYR A 116 -14.44 23.90 4.73
N LYS A 117 -15.13 25.04 4.65
CA LYS A 117 -14.64 26.20 3.89
C LYS A 117 -13.38 26.76 4.56
N ILE A 118 -12.22 26.47 3.99
CA ILE A 118 -10.94 27.04 4.42
C ILE A 118 -10.59 28.20 3.48
N ASN A 119 -10.61 29.42 4.01
CA ASN A 119 -10.36 30.67 3.25
C ASN A 119 -8.88 31.11 3.23
N ASN A 120 -7.92 30.22 3.46
CA ASN A 120 -6.49 30.57 3.44
C ASN A 120 -5.74 29.72 2.41
N SER A 121 -4.86 30.36 1.63
CA SER A 121 -3.88 29.69 0.78
C SER A 121 -2.91 28.90 1.66
N LEU A 122 -3.22 27.63 1.90
CA LEU A 122 -2.40 26.72 2.70
C LEU A 122 -1.27 26.16 1.85
N CYS A 123 -0.04 26.30 2.35
CA CYS A 123 1.10 25.52 1.90
C CYS A 123 1.31 24.41 2.93
N PHE A 124 1.12 23.16 2.53
CA PHE A 124 1.37 22.00 3.38
C PHE A 124 2.83 21.56 3.23
N THR A 125 3.68 21.96 4.16
CA THR A 125 5.00 21.33 4.32
C THR A 125 4.88 20.17 5.29
N ARG A 126 4.90 18.94 4.77
CA ARG A 126 4.97 17.71 5.57
C ARG A 126 6.38 17.61 6.14
N GLU A 127 6.58 17.98 7.40
CA GLU A 127 7.83 17.68 8.10
C GLU A 127 7.93 16.16 8.28
N LYS A 128 8.82 15.56 7.48
CA LYS A 128 9.16 14.14 7.52
C LYS A 128 10.22 13.90 8.58
N ALA A 129 9.82 13.69 9.83
CA ALA A 129 10.58 12.82 10.73
C ALA A 129 9.72 12.39 11.92
N ASN A 130 9.33 11.11 11.97
CA ASN A 130 8.91 10.49 13.23
C ASN A 130 10.18 10.19 14.04
N LYS A 131 10.79 11.19 14.67
CA LYS A 131 11.96 11.01 15.56
C LYS A 131 11.83 11.94 16.75
N ILE A 132 12.33 11.51 17.91
CA ILE A 132 12.35 12.32 19.12
C ILE A 132 13.79 12.68 19.47
N ILE A 133 14.06 13.97 19.64
CA ILE A 133 15.38 14.46 20.04
C ILE A 133 15.38 14.79 21.53
N VAL A 134 16.16 14.03 22.30
CA VAL A 134 16.36 14.25 23.73
C VAL A 134 17.67 15.00 23.93
N LYS A 135 17.60 16.19 24.55
CA LYS A 135 18.78 16.99 24.89
C LYS A 135 19.26 16.69 26.30
N ASN A 136 20.52 16.34 26.42
CA ASN A 136 21.14 16.03 27.70
C ASN A 136 21.64 17.32 28.37
N SER A 137 20.77 17.95 29.16
CA SER A 137 21.05 19.27 29.74
C SER A 137 21.87 19.21 31.04
N VAL A 138 22.02 18.03 31.66
CA VAL A 138 22.75 17.82 32.92
C VAL A 138 23.58 16.55 32.80
N LYS A 139 24.87 16.58 33.20
CA LYS A 139 25.74 15.38 33.16
C LYS A 139 25.14 14.24 33.99
N ASN A 140 24.63 13.21 33.33
CA ASN A 140 24.17 11.99 33.97
C ASN A 140 25.36 11.03 34.19
N ASN A 141 25.86 10.97 35.43
CA ASN A 141 26.99 10.11 35.80
C ASN A 141 26.58 8.65 36.07
N ASN A 142 25.28 8.34 36.11
CA ASN A 142 24.79 7.00 36.45
C ASN A 142 24.67 6.08 35.22
N PHE A 143 24.63 6.64 34.02
CA PHE A 143 24.55 5.89 32.76
C PHE A 143 25.67 6.34 31.81
N SER A 144 26.71 5.50 31.68
CA SER A 144 27.91 5.80 30.89
C SER A 144 27.63 6.12 29.43
N GLU A 145 26.57 5.56 28.85
CA GLU A 145 26.15 5.79 27.46
C GLU A 145 25.67 7.23 27.20
N LEU A 146 25.24 7.94 28.26
CA LEU A 146 24.71 9.31 28.19
C LEU A 146 25.76 10.37 28.57
N ALA A 147 26.88 9.99 29.18
CA ALA A 147 27.77 10.94 29.89
C ALA A 147 28.43 12.01 28.99
N ASP A 148 28.68 11.70 27.71
CA ASP A 148 29.44 12.55 26.78
C ASP A 148 28.63 13.02 25.55
N ARG A 149 27.30 12.83 25.54
CA ARG A 149 26.44 13.21 24.40
C ARG A 149 25.55 14.41 24.74
N GLU A 150 25.51 15.41 23.85
CA GLU A 150 24.66 16.59 23.99
C GLU A 150 23.21 16.32 23.54
N GLU A 151 23.03 15.51 22.50
CA GLU A 151 21.73 15.15 21.94
C GLU A 151 21.67 13.66 21.59
N ILE A 152 20.49 13.07 21.78
CA ILE A 152 20.20 11.68 21.44
C ILE A 152 18.92 11.65 20.62
N ILE A 153 18.96 10.92 19.51
CA ILE A 153 17.83 10.77 18.59
C ILE A 153 17.24 9.39 18.79
N PHE A 154 15.96 9.35 19.12
CA PHE A 154 15.17 8.15 19.26
C PHE A 154 14.24 7.99 18.06
N TYR A 155 14.16 6.76 17.56
CA TYR A 155 13.30 6.38 16.43
C TYR A 155 12.18 5.45 16.91
N PRO A 156 10.97 5.54 16.33
CA PRO A 156 9.89 4.63 16.62
C PRO A 156 10.32 3.17 16.50
N VAL A 157 9.92 2.32 17.44
CA VAL A 157 10.19 0.87 17.40
C VAL A 157 9.21 0.16 16.44
N VAL A 158 9.03 0.73 15.26
CA VAL A 158 8.12 0.24 14.21
C VAL A 158 8.68 -1.06 13.67
N SER A 159 7.89 -2.14 13.73
CA SER A 159 8.26 -3.38 13.07
C SER A 159 8.35 -3.18 11.55
N PRO A 160 9.40 -3.72 10.91
CA PRO A 160 9.49 -3.70 9.47
C PRO A 160 8.28 -4.43 8.89
N ILE A 161 7.92 -4.10 7.65
CA ILE A 161 6.83 -4.77 6.98
C ILE A 161 7.31 -6.14 6.52
N ILE A 162 6.83 -7.19 7.17
CA ILE A 162 7.12 -8.57 6.79
C ILE A 162 6.24 -8.92 5.59
N ILE A 163 6.88 -9.34 4.50
CA ILE A 163 6.20 -9.70 3.26
C ILE A 163 6.38 -11.19 2.96
N ASN A 164 5.26 -11.90 2.89
CA ASN A 164 5.17 -13.27 2.40
C ASN A 164 4.39 -13.29 1.08
N GLY A 165 4.80 -14.12 0.13
CA GLY A 165 4.15 -14.27 -1.18
C GLY A 165 4.75 -13.41 -2.30
N ILE A 166 5.53 -12.38 -1.97
CA ILE A 166 6.31 -11.57 -2.92
C ILE A 166 7.80 -11.78 -2.68
N LYS A 167 8.60 -11.90 -3.75
CA LYS A 167 10.04 -12.19 -3.71
C LYS A 167 10.83 -11.49 -4.82
N GLY A 168 12.15 -11.45 -4.67
CA GLY A 168 13.09 -10.99 -5.71
C GLY A 168 12.80 -9.56 -6.19
N ARG A 169 12.80 -9.35 -7.52
CA ARG A 169 12.60 -8.03 -8.14
C ARG A 169 11.29 -7.35 -7.74
N THR A 170 10.23 -8.13 -7.49
CA THR A 170 8.92 -7.59 -7.14
C THR A 170 8.91 -7.07 -5.71
N LEU A 171 9.68 -7.72 -4.81
CA LEU A 171 9.90 -7.19 -3.47
C LEU A 171 10.66 -5.86 -3.52
N GLU A 172 11.65 -5.71 -4.40
CA GLU A 172 12.41 -4.46 -4.59
C GLU A 172 11.53 -3.33 -5.16
N ARG A 173 10.68 -3.62 -6.14
CA ARG A 173 9.68 -2.67 -6.67
C ARG A 173 8.69 -2.23 -5.58
N LEU A 174 8.12 -3.19 -4.85
CA LEU A 174 7.20 -2.90 -3.76
C LEU A 174 7.88 -2.09 -2.67
N SER A 175 9.12 -2.44 -2.31
CA SER A 175 9.93 -1.67 -1.35
C SER A 175 10.14 -0.23 -1.78
N SER A 176 10.43 -0.01 -3.06
CA SER A 176 10.57 1.34 -3.61
C SER A 176 9.26 2.13 -3.54
N SER A 177 8.13 1.46 -3.79
CA SER A 177 6.79 2.05 -3.71
C SER A 177 6.37 2.38 -2.28
N LEU A 178 6.79 1.56 -1.30
CA LEU A 178 6.44 1.72 0.12
C LEU A 178 7.34 2.71 0.87
N LYS A 179 8.53 3.04 0.34
CA LYS A 179 9.41 4.08 0.90
C LYS A 179 8.71 5.43 1.08
N LYS A 180 7.72 5.78 0.23
CA LYS A 180 6.94 7.03 0.35
C LYS A 180 6.14 7.11 1.66
N PHE A 181 5.88 5.96 2.29
CA PHE A 181 5.17 5.83 3.56
C PHE A 181 6.09 5.53 4.75
N ASN A 182 7.42 5.58 4.57
CA ASN A 182 8.41 5.17 5.58
C ASN A 182 8.24 3.72 6.06
N LEU A 183 7.65 2.86 5.21
CA LEU A 183 7.56 1.44 5.47
C LEU A 183 8.80 0.76 4.89
N MET A 184 9.50 -0.02 5.72
CA MET A 184 10.68 -0.78 5.32
C MET A 184 10.33 -2.26 5.20
N PRO A 185 10.20 -2.81 3.98
CA PRO A 185 9.88 -4.21 3.83
C PRO A 185 11.06 -5.13 4.09
N ILE A 186 10.76 -6.28 4.69
CA ILE A 186 11.67 -7.41 4.78
C ILE A 186 10.99 -8.67 4.26
N GLN A 187 11.78 -9.57 3.68
CA GLN A 187 11.26 -10.87 3.23
C GLN A 187 10.90 -11.72 4.45
N GLY A 188 9.64 -12.14 4.54
CA GLY A 188 9.20 -13.13 5.51
C GLY A 188 9.70 -14.52 5.16
N ILE A 189 9.88 -15.37 6.17
CA ILE A 189 10.25 -16.78 6.00
C ILE A 189 8.98 -17.56 5.65
N GLY A 190 9.05 -18.40 4.61
CA GLY A 190 7.97 -19.30 4.22
C GLY A 190 7.69 -20.37 5.29
N PHE A 191 6.45 -20.82 5.36
CA PHE A 191 5.98 -21.73 6.41
C PHE A 191 6.61 -23.12 6.34
N ASN A 192 6.83 -23.72 7.50
CA ASN A 192 6.97 -25.17 7.62
C ASN A 192 5.56 -25.76 7.78
N GLU A 193 5.21 -26.76 6.96
CA GLU A 193 3.92 -27.47 6.94
C GLU A 193 3.53 -28.16 8.27
N ASN A 194 4.39 -28.14 9.28
CA ASN A 194 4.17 -28.78 10.59
C ASN A 194 3.39 -27.92 11.60
N ILE A 195 2.89 -26.74 11.20
CA ILE A 195 2.01 -25.94 12.06
C ILE A 195 0.63 -25.88 11.40
N ASP A 196 -0.36 -26.57 11.99
CA ASP A 196 -1.78 -26.54 11.61
C ASP A 196 -2.39 -25.14 11.87
N ILE A 197 -1.88 -24.11 11.21
CA ILE A 197 -2.42 -22.75 11.26
C ILE A 197 -3.27 -22.54 10.01
N ASN A 198 -4.58 -22.55 10.19
CA ASN A 198 -5.49 -22.06 9.15
C ASN A 198 -5.51 -20.53 9.19
N PHE A 199 -4.76 -19.89 8.29
CA PHE A 199 -4.62 -18.42 8.19
C PHE A 199 -5.91 -17.68 7.83
N GLN A 200 -6.98 -18.40 7.49
CA GLN A 200 -8.29 -17.83 7.17
C GLN A 200 -9.23 -17.72 8.39
N GLU A 201 -8.84 -18.23 9.55
CA GLU A 201 -9.66 -18.14 10.75
C GLU A 201 -9.83 -16.70 11.26
N VAL A 202 -10.98 -16.46 11.90
CA VAL A 202 -11.34 -15.18 12.51
C VAL A 202 -11.73 -15.38 13.97
N GLY A 203 -11.48 -14.36 14.77
CA GLY A 203 -11.77 -14.34 16.21
C GLY A 203 -10.64 -14.90 17.07
N GLU A 204 -10.68 -14.51 18.35
CA GLU A 204 -9.70 -14.94 19.34
C GLU A 204 -9.78 -16.44 19.62
N ARG A 205 -8.63 -17.10 19.74
CA ARG A 205 -8.58 -18.49 20.22
C ARG A 205 -8.66 -18.52 21.75
N PRO A 206 -9.43 -19.42 22.38
CA PRO A 206 -9.50 -19.52 23.85
C PRO A 206 -8.13 -19.73 24.51
N SER A 207 -7.22 -20.40 23.82
CA SER A 207 -5.83 -20.65 24.25
C SER A 207 -4.89 -19.46 24.06
N ASN A 208 -5.30 -18.41 23.35
CA ASN A 208 -4.47 -17.26 23.02
C ASN A 208 -5.31 -15.98 23.02
N LYS A 209 -5.87 -15.60 24.18
CA LYS A 209 -6.61 -14.34 24.29
C LYS A 209 -5.67 -13.16 24.16
N ILE A 210 -6.11 -12.12 23.46
CA ILE A 210 -5.38 -10.86 23.35
C ILE A 210 -5.38 -10.17 24.71
N GLU A 211 -4.20 -9.93 25.28
CA GLU A 211 -4.05 -9.21 26.54
C GLU A 211 -2.79 -8.33 26.54
N ALA A 212 -2.58 -7.57 27.60
CA ALA A 212 -1.43 -6.68 27.72
C ALA A 212 -0.12 -7.48 27.64
N GLY A 213 0.66 -7.26 26.57
CA GLY A 213 1.89 -7.99 26.24
C GLY A 213 1.75 -8.96 25.07
N SER A 214 0.54 -9.26 24.58
CA SER A 214 0.33 -10.12 23.41
C SER A 214 0.94 -9.50 22.15
N ALA A 215 1.50 -10.34 21.28
CA ALA A 215 1.93 -9.93 19.94
C ALA A 215 0.72 -9.81 19.00
N ILE A 216 0.65 -8.70 18.28
CA ILE A 216 -0.38 -8.41 17.27
C ILE A 216 0.26 -8.03 15.94
N GLY A 217 -0.50 -8.19 14.87
CA GLY A 217 -0.14 -7.86 13.52
C GLY A 217 -1.05 -6.78 12.96
N ILE A 218 -0.46 -5.73 12.41
CA ILE A 218 -1.13 -4.75 11.55
C ILE A 218 -0.98 -5.25 10.13
N GLN A 219 -2.04 -5.80 9.55
CA GLN A 219 -1.97 -6.36 8.19
C GLN A 219 -2.55 -5.39 7.16
N LEU A 220 -1.80 -5.21 6.07
CA LEU A 220 -2.24 -4.47 4.88
C LEU A 220 -2.87 -5.40 3.84
N THR A 221 -2.37 -6.64 3.77
CA THR A 221 -2.94 -7.70 2.92
C THR A 221 -2.98 -9.03 3.65
N ARG A 222 -3.95 -9.87 3.27
CA ARG A 222 -4.14 -11.22 3.80
C ARG A 222 -4.56 -12.18 2.69
N GLY A 223 -3.98 -13.38 2.64
CA GLY A 223 -4.26 -14.38 1.61
C GLY A 223 -2.98 -15.03 1.10
N ASP A 224 -2.84 -15.20 -0.21
CA ASP A 224 -1.59 -15.73 -0.80
C ASP A 224 -0.41 -14.76 -0.63
N VAL A 225 -0.71 -13.46 -0.49
CA VAL A 225 0.25 -12.41 -0.16
C VAL A 225 -0.12 -11.79 1.18
N ASN A 226 0.78 -11.90 2.15
CA ASN A 226 0.60 -11.32 3.49
C ASN A 226 1.65 -10.23 3.71
N ILE A 227 1.18 -9.04 4.06
CA ILE A 227 2.00 -7.86 4.31
C ILE A 227 1.63 -7.36 5.70
N THR A 228 2.51 -7.56 6.68
CA THR A 228 2.20 -7.39 8.10
C THR A 228 3.32 -6.67 8.84
N SER A 229 2.97 -5.70 9.70
CA SER A 229 3.86 -5.16 10.72
C SER A 229 3.52 -5.79 12.07
N ILE A 230 4.52 -6.12 12.89
CA ILE A 230 4.31 -6.67 14.23
C ILE A 230 4.29 -5.56 15.29
N GLY A 231 3.43 -5.68 16.27
CA GLY A 231 3.39 -4.83 17.46
C GLY A 231 3.05 -5.62 18.71
N THR A 232 2.93 -4.92 19.82
CA THR A 232 2.53 -5.49 21.11
C THR A 232 1.34 -4.71 21.68
N VAL A 233 0.42 -5.42 22.33
CA VAL A 233 -0.72 -4.82 23.01
C VAL A 233 -0.29 -4.18 24.33
N THR A 234 -0.63 -2.91 24.52
CA THR A 234 -0.37 -2.17 25.76
C THR A 234 -1.46 -2.39 26.78
N TYR A 235 -2.71 -2.20 26.38
CA TYR A 235 -3.85 -2.18 27.30
C TYR A 235 -5.11 -2.69 26.61
N ARG A 236 -5.93 -3.43 27.35
CA ARG A 236 -7.23 -3.93 26.90
C ARG A 236 -8.31 -3.52 27.89
N GLU A 237 -9.38 -2.92 27.37
CA GLU A 237 -10.64 -2.66 28.10
C GLU A 237 -11.79 -3.26 27.30
N GLY A 238 -12.30 -4.41 27.76
CA GLY A 238 -13.31 -5.18 27.02
C GLY A 238 -12.81 -5.56 25.62
N ASP A 239 -13.49 -5.10 24.58
CA ASP A 239 -13.11 -5.34 23.17
C ASP A 239 -12.19 -4.25 22.60
N LYS A 240 -11.88 -3.20 23.37
CA LYS A 240 -10.99 -2.13 22.93
C LYS A 240 -9.56 -2.43 23.35
N VAL A 241 -8.63 -2.27 22.41
CA VAL A 241 -7.21 -2.55 22.61
C VAL A 241 -6.40 -1.33 22.20
N LEU A 242 -5.57 -0.84 23.10
CA LEU A 242 -4.47 0.06 22.77
C LEU A 242 -3.22 -0.76 22.50
N ALA A 243 -2.54 -0.43 21.41
CA ALA A 243 -1.29 -1.04 21.03
C ALA A 243 -0.40 0.01 20.39
N LEU A 244 0.89 -0.31 20.27
CA LEU A 244 1.96 0.61 19.91
C LEU A 244 2.06 1.80 20.87
N GLY A 245 3.26 2.35 21.02
CA GLY A 245 3.44 3.61 21.75
C GLY A 245 3.74 4.80 20.84
N HIS A 246 3.46 4.66 19.54
CA HIS A 246 3.78 5.62 18.48
C HIS A 246 2.82 5.39 17.29
N PRO A 247 2.72 6.32 16.31
CA PRO A 247 1.87 6.09 15.15
C PRO A 247 2.46 4.98 14.26
N PHE A 248 1.60 4.25 13.56
CA PHE A 248 2.03 3.36 12.48
C PHE A 248 2.28 4.15 11.19
N LEU A 249 1.23 4.77 10.64
CA LEU A 249 1.29 5.66 9.47
C LEU A 249 0.86 7.10 9.79
N LYS A 250 0.34 7.35 11.01
CA LYS A 250 -0.22 8.63 11.47
C LYS A 250 -1.38 9.10 10.58
N LYS A 251 -2.24 8.17 10.13
CA LYS A 251 -3.34 8.48 9.18
C LYS A 251 -4.63 8.98 9.83
N GLY A 252 -4.71 9.01 11.15
CA GLY A 252 -5.95 9.39 11.79
C GLY A 252 -6.91 8.20 11.86
N GLU A 253 -8.16 8.38 11.44
CA GLU A 253 -9.11 7.28 11.35
C GLU A 253 -8.66 6.31 10.25
N VAL A 254 -8.61 5.02 10.59
CA VAL A 254 -8.12 3.96 9.71
C VAL A 254 -9.01 2.73 9.83
N SER A 255 -8.82 1.76 8.94
CA SER A 255 -9.56 0.50 8.95
C SER A 255 -8.63 -0.64 8.54
N PHE A 256 -7.58 -0.87 9.33
CA PHE A 256 -6.59 -1.92 9.06
C PHE A 256 -6.97 -3.23 9.72
N LEU A 257 -6.45 -4.34 9.19
CA LEU A 257 -6.65 -5.68 9.74
C LEU A 257 -5.79 -5.85 11.00
N LEU A 258 -6.40 -6.31 12.10
CA LEU A 258 -5.71 -6.68 13.33
C LEU A 258 -5.69 -8.20 13.47
N SER A 259 -4.49 -8.79 13.53
CA SER A 259 -4.30 -10.23 13.67
C SER A 259 -3.50 -10.59 14.92
N GLU A 260 -3.73 -11.79 15.45
CA GLU A 260 -2.78 -12.43 16.36
C GLU A 260 -1.46 -12.71 15.61
N VAL A 261 -0.34 -12.79 16.32
CA VAL A 261 0.96 -13.10 15.70
C VAL A 261 1.67 -14.21 16.50
N TYR A 262 2.20 -15.18 15.77
CA TYR A 262 3.18 -16.12 16.28
C TYR A 262 4.59 -15.57 16.04
N ILE A 263 5.39 -15.44 17.10
CA ILE A 263 6.78 -14.97 17.02
C ILE A 263 7.71 -16.18 16.86
N TYR A 264 8.45 -16.23 15.77
CA TYR A 264 9.50 -17.23 15.59
C TYR A 264 10.70 -16.92 16.48
N HIS A 265 11.22 -15.70 16.37
CA HIS A 265 12.38 -15.25 17.14
C HIS A 265 12.54 -13.73 17.10
N SER A 266 13.33 -13.20 18.03
CA SER A 266 13.87 -11.83 17.95
C SER A 266 15.29 -11.92 17.43
N LEU A 267 15.61 -11.23 16.34
CA LEU A 267 16.92 -11.28 15.71
C LEU A 267 17.77 -10.06 16.09
N PRO A 268 19.01 -10.26 16.57
CA PRO A 268 19.93 -9.17 16.82
C PRO A 268 20.36 -8.52 15.50
N ASN A 269 20.55 -7.20 15.51
CA ASN A 269 20.98 -6.43 14.35
C ASN A 269 21.70 -5.16 14.80
N MET A 270 22.73 -4.74 14.06
CA MET A 270 23.53 -3.56 14.42
C MET A 270 22.77 -2.24 14.33
N VAL A 271 21.85 -2.11 13.38
CA VAL A 271 21.01 -0.93 13.23
C VAL A 271 19.93 -0.97 14.30
N MET A 272 19.09 -2.01 14.27
CA MET A 272 18.01 -2.22 15.22
C MET A 272 17.56 -3.68 15.22
N PRO A 273 17.57 -4.40 16.36
CA PRO A 273 17.00 -5.75 16.46
C PRO A 273 15.52 -5.76 16.05
N PHE A 274 14.99 -6.89 15.59
CA PHE A 274 13.60 -6.99 15.16
C PHE A 274 12.99 -8.37 15.36
N LYS A 275 11.67 -8.42 15.57
CA LYS A 275 10.91 -9.68 15.66
C LYS A 275 10.60 -10.21 14.27
N LEU A 276 10.84 -11.52 14.09
CA LEU A 276 10.29 -12.29 13.00
C LEU A 276 9.10 -13.09 13.50
N GLY A 277 7.99 -13.00 12.79
CA GLY A 277 6.78 -13.71 13.12
C GLY A 277 5.86 -13.84 11.92
N THR A 278 4.73 -14.46 12.15
CA THR A 278 3.69 -14.65 11.15
C THR A 278 2.31 -14.39 11.75
N PRO A 279 1.39 -13.78 10.99
CA PRO A 279 0.01 -13.64 11.44
C PRO A 279 -0.67 -14.99 11.66
N LEU A 280 -1.56 -15.03 12.65
CA LEU A 280 -2.49 -16.12 12.95
C LEU A 280 -3.91 -15.66 12.57
N ASN A 281 -4.87 -15.80 13.50
CA ASN A 281 -6.26 -15.43 13.29
C ASN A 281 -6.41 -13.91 13.17
N LEU A 282 -7.31 -13.49 12.27
CA LEU A 282 -7.78 -12.11 12.24
C LEU A 282 -8.71 -11.90 13.45
N VAL A 283 -8.35 -11.01 14.36
CA VAL A 283 -9.06 -10.83 15.64
C VAL A 283 -9.83 -9.52 15.73
N GLY A 284 -9.61 -8.59 14.81
CA GLY A 284 -10.38 -7.36 14.77
C GLY A 284 -9.91 -6.36 13.72
N LYS A 285 -10.13 -5.08 14.01
CA LYS A 285 -9.76 -3.95 13.15
C LYS A 285 -9.13 -2.83 13.94
N ILE A 286 -8.20 -2.13 13.33
CA ILE A 286 -7.60 -0.91 13.87
C ILE A 286 -8.43 0.26 13.37
N VAL A 287 -8.87 1.12 14.28
CA VAL A 287 -9.80 2.22 13.99
C VAL A 287 -9.18 3.60 14.17
N GLN A 288 -8.10 3.72 14.96
CA GLN A 288 -7.35 4.96 15.09
C GLN A 288 -5.84 4.70 14.99
N ASP A 289 -5.15 5.56 14.29
CA ASP A 289 -3.69 5.66 14.21
C ASP A 289 -3.28 7.09 14.55
N ARG A 290 -2.71 7.27 15.75
CA ARG A 290 -2.42 8.58 16.37
C ARG A 290 -0.99 8.63 16.88
N GLU A 291 -0.55 9.83 17.27
CA GLU A 291 0.80 10.03 17.79
C GLU A 291 1.13 9.13 18.98
N ALA A 292 0.20 8.97 19.92
CA ALA A 292 0.43 8.17 21.12
C ALA A 292 0.29 6.65 20.90
N GLY A 293 -0.17 6.19 19.73
CA GLY A 293 -0.42 4.78 19.46
C GLY A 293 -1.63 4.51 18.58
N ILE A 294 -2.08 3.27 18.57
CA ILE A 294 -3.27 2.82 17.83
C ILE A 294 -4.38 2.36 18.78
N LEU A 295 -5.63 2.52 18.32
CA LEU A 295 -6.80 1.90 18.94
C LEU A 295 -7.37 0.85 18.00
N ALA A 296 -7.58 -0.35 18.49
CA ALA A 296 -8.21 -1.44 17.79
C ALA A 296 -9.45 -1.97 18.53
N ILE A 297 -10.38 -2.53 17.76
CA ILE A 297 -11.63 -3.11 18.24
C ILE A 297 -11.62 -4.59 17.87
N LEU A 298 -11.62 -5.45 18.88
CA LEU A 298 -11.72 -6.90 18.74
C LEU A 298 -13.10 -7.32 18.24
N ASN A 299 -13.17 -8.45 17.56
CA ASN A 299 -14.40 -9.03 17.00
C ASN A 299 -15.19 -8.09 16.07
N SER A 300 -14.53 -7.05 15.55
CA SER A 300 -15.03 -6.15 14.52
C SER A 300 -14.02 -6.11 13.39
N TYR A 301 -14.45 -6.36 12.15
CA TYR A 301 -13.54 -6.55 11.03
C TYR A 301 -13.67 -5.40 10.02
N PRO A 302 -12.57 -4.99 9.36
CA PRO A 302 -12.64 -3.94 8.36
C PRO A 302 -13.32 -4.46 7.09
N ARG A 303 -13.88 -3.56 6.28
CA ARG A 303 -14.20 -3.88 4.89
C ARG A 303 -12.89 -4.10 4.13
N ILE A 304 -12.81 -5.18 3.38
CA ILE A 304 -11.67 -5.54 2.54
C ILE A 304 -12.06 -5.51 1.08
N ILE A 305 -11.09 -5.24 0.22
CA ILE A 305 -11.20 -5.34 -1.23
C ILE A 305 -10.60 -6.69 -1.63
N PRO A 306 -11.42 -7.66 -2.08
CA PRO A 306 -10.91 -8.89 -2.69
C PRO A 306 -10.25 -8.56 -4.02
N LEU A 307 -8.97 -8.91 -4.13
CA LEU A 307 -8.19 -8.94 -5.36
C LEU A 307 -8.07 -10.40 -5.82
N LYS A 308 -8.57 -10.70 -7.02
CA LYS A 308 -8.36 -11.99 -7.68
C LYS A 308 -7.59 -11.78 -8.95
N ILE A 309 -6.48 -12.48 -9.10
CA ILE A 309 -5.67 -12.44 -10.31
C ILE A 309 -5.55 -13.84 -10.87
N GLN A 310 -5.82 -13.98 -12.16
CA GLN A 310 -5.56 -15.20 -12.91
C GLN A 310 -4.61 -14.87 -14.06
N VAL A 311 -3.51 -15.61 -14.14
CA VAL A 311 -2.54 -15.50 -15.23
C VAL A 311 -2.42 -16.83 -15.94
N THR A 312 -2.74 -16.86 -17.23
CA THR A 312 -2.64 -18.05 -18.08
C THR A 312 -1.51 -17.87 -19.10
N ASN A 313 -0.54 -18.78 -19.07
CA ASN A 313 0.48 -18.89 -20.12
C ASN A 313 -0.10 -19.72 -21.27
N ILE A 314 -0.40 -19.09 -22.40
CA ILE A 314 -1.13 -19.77 -23.49
C ILE A 314 -0.27 -20.81 -24.21
N ASN A 315 1.06 -20.74 -24.07
CA ASN A 315 1.96 -21.71 -24.72
C ASN A 315 2.05 -23.03 -23.94
N THR A 316 1.89 -22.97 -22.62
CA THR A 316 1.93 -24.15 -21.74
C THR A 316 0.55 -24.57 -21.23
N GLU A 317 -0.47 -23.73 -21.43
CA GLU A 317 -1.83 -23.85 -20.88
C GLU A 317 -1.88 -23.86 -19.33
N LEU A 318 -0.75 -23.60 -18.68
CA LEU A 318 -0.69 -23.48 -17.23
C LEU A 318 -1.30 -22.15 -16.79
N SER A 319 -2.12 -22.22 -15.74
CA SER A 319 -2.70 -21.05 -15.10
C SER A 319 -2.21 -20.95 -13.66
N TYR A 320 -1.84 -19.74 -13.26
CA TYR A 320 -1.58 -19.36 -11.88
C TYR A 320 -2.72 -18.47 -11.40
N GLN A 321 -3.23 -18.76 -10.20
CA GLN A 321 -4.27 -17.96 -9.57
C GLN A 321 -3.76 -17.45 -8.23
N THR A 322 -4.10 -16.21 -7.89
CA THR A 322 -3.87 -15.67 -6.58
C THR A 322 -5.07 -14.87 -6.08
N GLY A 323 -5.37 -15.04 -4.79
CA GLY A 323 -6.44 -14.35 -4.07
C GLY A 323 -5.90 -13.63 -2.84
N VAL A 324 -6.18 -12.32 -2.76
CA VAL A 324 -5.70 -11.45 -1.68
C VAL A 324 -6.83 -10.55 -1.18
N GLN A 325 -6.96 -10.41 0.13
CA GLN A 325 -7.80 -9.40 0.78
C GLN A 325 -6.93 -8.17 1.06
N ILE A 326 -7.29 -7.02 0.51
CA ILE A 326 -6.55 -5.76 0.67
C ILE A 326 -7.36 -4.81 1.55
N ILE A 327 -6.69 -4.08 2.44
CA ILE A 327 -7.34 -2.99 3.19
C ILE A 327 -7.88 -1.92 2.23
N ASN A 328 -9.02 -1.31 2.59
CA ASN A 328 -9.55 -0.17 1.83
C ASN A 328 -8.79 1.12 2.21
N ASP A 329 -7.54 1.24 1.77
CA ASP A 329 -6.69 2.41 1.95
C ASP A 329 -6.16 2.89 0.60
N TYR A 330 -6.64 4.05 0.17
CA TYR A 330 -6.41 4.62 -1.15
C TYR A 330 -4.94 4.85 -1.50
N ASP A 331 -4.12 5.25 -0.53
CA ASP A 331 -2.70 5.49 -0.77
C ASP A 331 -1.91 4.20 -0.99
N LEU A 332 -2.36 3.11 -0.35
CA LEU A 332 -1.70 1.80 -0.37
C LEU A 332 -2.30 0.86 -1.42
N LEU A 333 -3.52 1.10 -1.91
CA LEU A 333 -4.21 0.21 -2.82
C LEU A 333 -3.42 -0.01 -4.13
N GLU A 334 -3.04 1.07 -4.82
CA GLU A 334 -2.28 1.00 -6.07
C GLU A 334 -0.98 0.19 -5.92
N PRO A 335 -0.05 0.54 -5.02
CA PRO A 335 1.23 -0.16 -4.97
C PRO A 335 1.06 -1.62 -4.56
N LEU A 336 0.01 -1.96 -3.81
CA LEU A 336 -0.31 -3.35 -3.48
C LEU A 336 -0.84 -4.11 -4.71
N VAL A 337 -1.87 -3.61 -5.40
CA VAL A 337 -2.46 -4.26 -6.58
C VAL A 337 -1.44 -4.44 -7.70
N SER A 338 -0.69 -3.38 -8.03
CA SER A 338 0.32 -3.40 -9.11
C SER A 338 1.39 -4.45 -8.85
N ASN A 339 1.98 -4.48 -7.65
CA ASN A 339 3.09 -5.38 -7.35
C ASN A 339 2.63 -6.83 -7.11
N ILE A 340 1.44 -7.06 -6.53
CA ILE A 340 0.87 -8.42 -6.43
C ILE A 340 0.60 -8.97 -7.84
N THR A 341 0.10 -8.14 -8.76
CA THR A 341 -0.10 -8.54 -10.16
C THR A 341 1.21 -8.93 -10.85
N VAL A 342 2.27 -8.13 -10.71
CA VAL A 342 3.60 -8.49 -11.25
C VAL A 342 4.11 -9.81 -10.66
N GLN A 343 3.95 -10.01 -9.36
CA GLN A 343 4.34 -11.27 -8.72
C GLN A 343 3.56 -12.48 -9.27
N ALA A 344 2.27 -12.32 -9.53
CA ALA A 344 1.43 -13.36 -10.12
C ALA A 344 1.87 -13.70 -11.55
N ILE A 345 2.21 -12.68 -12.36
CA ILE A 345 2.73 -12.89 -13.72
C ILE A 345 4.08 -13.62 -13.68
N ASP A 346 5.00 -13.18 -12.83
CA ASP A 346 6.33 -13.79 -12.70
C ASP A 346 6.23 -15.26 -12.28
N ASN A 347 5.33 -15.59 -11.34
CA ASN A 347 5.08 -16.97 -10.92
C ASN A 347 4.47 -17.82 -12.04
N ALA A 348 3.58 -17.25 -12.85
CA ALA A 348 2.93 -17.96 -13.97
C ALA A 348 3.88 -18.23 -15.15
N LEU A 349 4.80 -17.30 -15.40
CA LEU A 349 5.73 -17.38 -16.53
C LEU A 349 7.01 -18.16 -16.21
N ASP A 350 7.45 -18.16 -14.95
CA ASP A 350 8.75 -18.69 -14.51
C ASP A 350 9.93 -18.14 -15.35
N ARG A 351 9.78 -16.92 -15.86
CA ARG A 351 10.80 -16.20 -16.63
C ARG A 351 10.52 -14.71 -16.66
N ILE A 352 11.57 -13.96 -16.99
CA ILE A 352 11.49 -12.55 -17.36
C ILE A 352 11.79 -12.46 -18.86
N GLY A 353 11.01 -11.70 -19.60
CA GLY A 353 11.30 -11.49 -21.02
C GLY A 353 10.15 -10.93 -21.83
N LEU A 354 10.38 -10.90 -23.14
CA LEU A 354 9.39 -10.52 -24.15
C LEU A 354 8.10 -11.34 -24.08
N GLY A 355 7.03 -10.76 -24.61
CA GLY A 355 5.75 -11.43 -24.80
C GLY A 355 4.65 -10.49 -25.26
N THR A 356 3.45 -11.05 -25.41
CA THR A 356 2.21 -10.30 -25.62
C THR A 356 1.20 -10.74 -24.56
N ALA A 357 0.61 -9.79 -23.86
CA ALA A 357 -0.38 -10.03 -22.83
C ALA A 357 -1.72 -9.43 -23.26
N GLN A 358 -2.80 -10.21 -23.14
CA GLN A 358 -4.15 -9.69 -23.10
C GLN A 358 -4.57 -9.57 -21.64
N VAL A 359 -4.98 -8.39 -21.23
CA VAL A 359 -5.31 -8.07 -19.84
C VAL A 359 -6.76 -7.61 -19.79
N GLU A 360 -7.53 -8.21 -18.90
CA GLU A 360 -8.90 -7.87 -18.59
C GLU A 360 -8.95 -7.46 -17.12
N ILE A 361 -9.40 -6.24 -16.85
CA ILE A 361 -9.49 -5.63 -15.53
C ILE A 361 -10.97 -5.34 -15.27
N GLU A 362 -11.50 -5.85 -14.18
CA GLU A 362 -12.84 -5.56 -13.69
C GLU A 362 -12.72 -4.97 -12.28
N ILE A 363 -13.26 -3.77 -12.08
CA ILE A 363 -13.28 -3.09 -10.78
C ILE A 363 -14.73 -2.73 -10.45
N LYS A 364 -15.18 -3.09 -9.24
CA LYS A 364 -16.55 -2.83 -8.78
C LYS A 364 -16.57 -2.02 -7.49
N GLY A 365 -17.48 -1.06 -7.43
CA GLY A 365 -17.87 -0.32 -6.24
C GLY A 365 -19.18 -0.83 -5.63
N GLU A 366 -19.51 -0.33 -4.43
CA GLU A 366 -20.72 -0.71 -3.68
C GLU A 366 -22.02 -0.22 -4.33
N ARG A 367 -21.97 0.86 -5.12
CA ARG A 367 -23.15 1.47 -5.74
C ARG A 367 -23.32 1.01 -7.19
N GLU A 368 -24.56 0.92 -7.64
CA GLU A 368 -24.91 0.70 -9.04
C GLU A 368 -24.28 1.80 -9.92
N GLY A 369 -23.69 1.42 -11.06
CA GLY A 369 -22.97 2.33 -11.96
C GLY A 369 -21.47 2.51 -11.63
N GLN A 370 -20.99 2.04 -10.47
CA GLN A 370 -19.56 2.06 -10.12
C GLN A 370 -18.85 0.80 -10.62
N GLU A 371 -18.94 0.51 -11.92
CA GLU A 371 -18.33 -0.68 -12.51
C GLU A 371 -17.43 -0.28 -13.68
N LEU A 372 -16.16 -0.71 -13.62
CA LEU A 372 -15.20 -0.58 -14.71
C LEU A 372 -14.94 -1.96 -15.31
N PHE A 373 -14.98 -2.03 -16.64
CA PHE A 373 -14.40 -3.13 -17.40
C PHE A 373 -13.42 -2.60 -18.45
N ARG A 374 -12.15 -2.97 -18.33
CA ARG A 374 -11.09 -2.60 -19.28
C ARG A 374 -10.45 -3.85 -19.84
N LYS A 375 -10.42 -3.96 -21.17
CA LYS A 375 -9.74 -5.03 -21.90
C LYS A 375 -8.75 -4.45 -22.88
N ASN A 376 -7.47 -4.75 -22.70
CA ASN A 376 -6.42 -4.28 -23.59
C ASN A 376 -5.40 -5.39 -23.92
N MET A 377 -4.56 -5.15 -24.93
CA MET A 377 -3.47 -6.01 -25.33
C MET A 377 -2.17 -5.22 -25.32
N TYR A 378 -1.16 -5.76 -24.64
CA TYR A 378 0.15 -5.17 -24.48
C TYR A 378 1.21 -6.07 -25.09
N CYS A 379 2.29 -5.48 -25.59
CA CYS A 379 3.43 -6.23 -26.11
C CYS A 379 4.73 -5.60 -25.64
N SER A 380 5.68 -6.43 -25.20
CA SER A 380 7.00 -5.99 -24.75
C SER A 380 8.10 -6.83 -25.39
N SER A 381 9.24 -6.19 -25.66
CA SER A 381 10.46 -6.88 -26.10
C SER A 381 11.37 -7.25 -24.93
N ASP A 382 11.13 -6.68 -23.76
CA ASP A 382 12.04 -6.77 -22.61
C ASP A 382 11.36 -7.46 -21.44
N ASP A 383 10.22 -6.95 -21.00
CA ASP A 383 9.51 -7.45 -19.82
C ASP A 383 8.00 -7.29 -19.96
N ILE A 384 7.34 -8.39 -20.32
CA ILE A 384 5.88 -8.39 -20.47
C ILE A 384 5.14 -8.22 -19.14
N ALA A 385 5.74 -8.59 -18.01
CA ALA A 385 5.07 -8.49 -16.71
C ALA A 385 4.85 -7.03 -16.30
N ILE A 386 5.84 -6.17 -16.55
CA ILE A 386 5.73 -4.73 -16.28
C ILE A 386 4.85 -4.06 -17.32
N GLN A 387 5.02 -4.40 -18.60
CA GLN A 387 4.23 -3.79 -19.68
C GLN A 387 2.73 -4.08 -19.55
N ALA A 388 2.35 -5.26 -19.04
CA ALA A 388 0.95 -5.65 -18.89
C ALA A 388 0.19 -4.84 -17.83
N ILE A 389 0.88 -4.13 -16.93
CA ILE A 389 0.25 -3.39 -15.83
C ILE A 389 0.41 -1.88 -15.96
N THR A 390 0.84 -1.35 -17.12
CA THR A 390 1.18 0.08 -17.26
C THR A 390 -0.01 1.02 -17.04
N GLU A 391 -1.22 0.62 -17.43
CA GLU A 391 -2.45 1.41 -17.17
C GLU A 391 -2.95 1.29 -15.72
N MET A 392 -2.54 0.25 -14.99
CA MET A 392 -3.12 -0.07 -13.67
C MET A 392 -3.03 1.08 -12.66
N PRO A 393 -1.88 1.80 -12.53
CA PRO A 393 -1.78 2.89 -11.56
C PRO A 393 -2.74 4.05 -11.86
N GLU A 394 -2.85 4.42 -13.13
CA GLU A 394 -3.74 5.51 -13.56
C GLU A 394 -5.21 5.12 -13.39
N ILE A 395 -5.58 3.89 -13.75
CA ILE A 395 -6.95 3.37 -13.56
C ILE A 395 -7.36 3.46 -12.09
N ILE A 396 -6.51 2.98 -11.18
CA ILE A 396 -6.80 3.01 -9.75
C ILE A 396 -6.89 4.46 -9.26
N ASP A 397 -5.97 5.34 -9.68
CA ASP A 397 -5.97 6.75 -9.30
C ASP A 397 -7.24 7.48 -9.75
N LEU A 398 -7.64 7.32 -11.01
CA LEU A 398 -8.83 7.96 -11.58
C LEU A 398 -10.13 7.51 -10.91
N ILE A 399 -10.21 6.26 -10.43
CA ILE A 399 -11.37 5.78 -9.68
C ILE A 399 -11.36 6.32 -8.25
N VAL A 400 -10.23 6.23 -7.58
CA VAL A 400 -10.12 6.50 -6.14
C VAL A 400 -10.07 7.99 -5.82
N ASN A 401 -9.38 8.78 -6.64
CA ASN A 401 -9.17 10.22 -6.45
C ASN A 401 -10.08 11.06 -7.36
N ASN A 402 -11.20 10.51 -7.83
CA ASN A 402 -12.18 11.26 -8.62
C ASN A 402 -12.85 12.39 -7.80
N TYR A 403 -13.29 13.45 -8.48
CA TYR A 403 -13.89 14.62 -7.85
C TYR A 403 -15.40 14.50 -7.58
N PHE A 404 -16.07 13.46 -8.09
CA PHE A 404 -17.53 13.39 -8.14
C PHE A 404 -18.12 12.65 -6.95
N GLU A 405 -17.64 11.44 -6.68
CA GLU A 405 -18.18 10.61 -5.61
C GLU A 405 -17.17 9.61 -5.05
N MET A 406 -17.37 9.23 -3.79
CA MET A 406 -16.58 8.18 -3.16
C MET A 406 -16.92 6.82 -3.76
N VAL A 407 -15.88 6.09 -4.20
CA VAL A 407 -16.01 4.71 -4.68
C VAL A 407 -15.53 3.76 -3.58
N ASN A 408 -16.48 3.07 -2.95
CA ASN A 408 -16.18 2.01 -2.00
C ASN A 408 -15.98 0.71 -2.77
N LEU A 409 -14.74 0.37 -3.08
CA LEU A 409 -14.41 -0.82 -3.85
C LEU A 409 -14.83 -2.12 -3.14
N THR A 410 -15.47 -3.01 -3.88
CA THR A 410 -15.95 -4.32 -3.40
C THR A 410 -15.25 -5.49 -4.08
N GLU A 411 -14.62 -5.28 -5.23
CA GLU A 411 -13.92 -6.32 -5.99
C GLU A 411 -12.94 -5.73 -7.01
N ILE A 412 -11.78 -6.37 -7.17
CA ILE A 412 -10.84 -6.17 -8.27
C ILE A 412 -10.51 -7.55 -8.86
N ASN A 413 -10.90 -7.80 -10.10
CA ASN A 413 -10.53 -9.00 -10.84
C ASN A 413 -9.58 -8.64 -11.99
N ILE A 414 -8.50 -9.40 -12.13
CA ILE A 414 -7.51 -9.20 -13.19
C ILE A 414 -7.23 -10.55 -13.87
N ASP A 415 -7.64 -10.66 -15.12
CA ASP A 415 -7.44 -11.84 -15.96
C ASP A 415 -6.39 -11.53 -17.03
N ILE A 416 -5.28 -12.28 -17.03
CA ILE A 416 -4.13 -12.04 -17.91
C ILE A 416 -3.84 -13.30 -18.71
N LYS A 417 -3.79 -13.18 -20.04
CA LYS A 417 -3.38 -14.25 -20.95
C LYS A 417 -2.11 -13.85 -21.67
N ILE A 418 -1.04 -14.62 -21.52
CA ILE A 418 0.28 -14.28 -22.04
C ILE A 418 0.73 -15.28 -23.11
N ASP A 419 1.09 -14.75 -24.28
CA ASP A 419 1.87 -15.44 -25.31
C ASP A 419 3.35 -15.07 -25.17
N ASN A 420 4.22 -16.06 -25.21
CA ASN A 420 5.67 -15.89 -25.25
C ASN A 420 6.16 -15.32 -26.59
N LYS A 421 5.28 -15.19 -27.60
CA LYS A 421 5.59 -14.51 -28.85
C LYS A 421 5.30 -13.02 -28.76
N LYS A 422 6.20 -12.23 -29.35
CA LYS A 422 6.01 -10.81 -29.62
C LYS A 422 5.04 -10.63 -30.79
N LYS A 423 3.79 -10.26 -30.52
CA LYS A 423 2.78 -9.90 -31.53
C LYS A 423 2.73 -8.39 -31.69
N ILE A 424 3.52 -7.89 -32.65
CA ILE A 424 3.47 -6.49 -33.10
C ILE A 424 3.27 -6.47 -34.62
N GLY A 425 2.73 -5.38 -35.14
CA GLY A 425 2.63 -5.14 -36.57
C GLY A 425 3.08 -3.73 -36.92
N LYS A 426 3.66 -3.57 -38.12
CA LYS A 426 4.00 -2.27 -38.69
C LYS A 426 3.00 -1.93 -39.79
N ILE A 427 2.40 -0.74 -39.75
CA ILE A 427 1.64 -0.21 -40.88
C ILE A 427 2.65 0.12 -41.99
N GLU A 428 2.56 -0.56 -43.13
CA GLU A 428 3.46 -0.34 -44.27
C GLU A 428 2.88 0.63 -45.28
N GLU A 429 1.58 0.54 -45.53
CA GLU A 429 0.92 1.32 -46.57
C GLU A 429 -0.56 1.50 -46.23
N ILE A 430 -1.10 2.67 -46.58
CA ILE A 430 -2.52 3.01 -46.51
C ILE A 430 -2.95 3.36 -47.93
N VAL A 431 -3.91 2.62 -48.46
CA VAL A 431 -4.45 2.81 -49.81
C VAL A 431 -5.88 3.31 -49.69
N LEU A 432 -6.13 4.53 -50.13
CA LEU A 432 -7.49 5.07 -50.26
C LEU A 432 -8.15 4.53 -51.51
N GLU A 433 -9.43 4.15 -51.42
CA GLU A 433 -10.19 3.76 -52.61
C GLU A 433 -10.50 4.96 -53.50
N ASP A 434 -10.90 6.07 -52.89
CA ASP A 434 -11.16 7.35 -53.54
C ASP A 434 -10.36 8.47 -52.89
N SER A 435 -9.75 9.33 -53.70
CA SER A 435 -9.00 10.52 -53.24
C SER A 435 -9.87 11.78 -53.09
N SER A 436 -11.15 11.70 -53.47
CA SER A 436 -12.12 12.78 -53.30
C SER A 436 -13.42 12.21 -52.75
N ILE A 437 -13.93 12.79 -51.67
CA ILE A 437 -15.13 12.33 -50.99
C ILE A 437 -16.09 13.50 -50.74
N LYS A 438 -17.40 13.25 -50.75
CA LYS A 438 -18.38 14.27 -50.40
C LYS A 438 -18.68 14.24 -48.90
N PRO A 439 -19.01 15.39 -48.29
CA PRO A 439 -19.56 15.43 -46.93
C PRO A 439 -20.75 14.47 -46.80
N GLY A 440 -20.76 13.65 -45.75
CA GLY A 440 -21.77 12.62 -45.50
C GLY A 440 -21.46 11.23 -46.06
N ASP A 441 -20.51 11.11 -46.99
CA ASP A 441 -20.07 9.82 -47.55
C ASP A 441 -19.06 9.10 -46.61
N TYR A 442 -18.71 7.86 -46.96
CA TYR A 442 -17.77 7.03 -46.21
C TYR A 442 -16.40 6.96 -46.89
N LEU A 443 -15.34 7.32 -46.16
CA LEU A 443 -13.96 7.16 -46.58
C LEU A 443 -13.54 5.71 -46.36
N GLU A 444 -13.23 5.01 -47.44
CA GLU A 444 -12.74 3.64 -47.40
C GLU A 444 -11.22 3.60 -47.61
N ALA A 445 -10.52 2.98 -46.66
CA ALA A 445 -9.07 2.83 -46.66
C ALA A 445 -8.69 1.36 -46.44
N LYS A 446 -7.76 0.85 -47.27
CA LYS A 446 -7.09 -0.43 -47.08
C LYS A 446 -5.75 -0.22 -46.41
N ILE A 447 -5.60 -0.82 -45.24
CA ILE A 447 -4.42 -0.71 -44.40
C ILE A 447 -3.63 -2.01 -44.51
N LYS A 448 -2.43 -1.91 -45.06
CA LYS A 448 -1.49 -3.03 -45.19
C LYS A 448 -0.57 -3.04 -43.97
N ILE A 449 -0.64 -4.13 -43.22
CA ILE A 449 0.10 -4.30 -41.97
C ILE A 449 1.04 -5.48 -42.16
N ARG A 450 2.30 -5.29 -41.79
CA ARG A 450 3.31 -6.35 -41.71
C ARG A 450 3.41 -6.80 -40.25
N PRO A 451 2.80 -7.93 -39.86
CA PRO A 451 3.05 -8.50 -38.55
C PRO A 451 4.51 -8.96 -38.47
N PHE A 452 5.07 -8.94 -37.26
CA PHE A 452 6.47 -9.25 -37.04
C PHE A 452 6.82 -10.68 -37.47
N ARG A 453 7.59 -10.81 -38.55
CA ARG A 453 8.01 -12.08 -39.16
C ARG A 453 6.86 -12.93 -39.74
N GLU A 454 5.77 -12.29 -40.13
CA GLU A 454 4.65 -12.95 -40.80
C GLU A 454 4.35 -12.28 -42.15
N GLU A 455 3.44 -12.89 -42.92
CA GLU A 455 3.00 -12.35 -44.20
C GLU A 455 2.19 -11.07 -44.02
N LEU A 456 2.19 -10.23 -45.05
CA LEU A 456 1.41 -9.00 -45.07
C LEU A 456 -0.08 -9.34 -44.92
N ILE A 457 -0.76 -8.62 -44.03
CA ILE A 457 -2.21 -8.70 -43.88
C ILE A 457 -2.85 -7.37 -44.30
N GLU A 458 -4.06 -7.46 -44.85
CA GLU A 458 -4.86 -6.30 -45.23
C GLU A 458 -6.07 -6.16 -44.31
N LYS A 459 -6.34 -4.94 -43.87
CA LYS A 459 -7.51 -4.56 -43.09
C LYS A 459 -8.22 -3.41 -43.77
N ALA A 460 -9.54 -3.49 -43.89
CA ALA A 460 -10.36 -2.38 -44.34
C ALA A 460 -10.74 -1.50 -43.15
N MET A 461 -10.73 -0.20 -43.37
CA MET A 461 -11.21 0.83 -42.45
C MET A 461 -12.20 1.70 -43.19
N THR A 462 -13.30 2.04 -42.51
CA THR A 462 -14.36 2.88 -43.05
C THR A 462 -14.62 4.01 -42.05
N ILE A 463 -14.52 5.25 -42.49
CA ILE A 463 -14.74 6.44 -41.66
C ILE A 463 -15.86 7.26 -42.28
N GLN A 464 -16.89 7.59 -41.49
CA GLN A 464 -17.95 8.47 -41.96
C GLN A 464 -17.52 9.93 -41.88
N ILE A 465 -17.59 10.66 -42.99
CA ILE A 465 -17.31 12.09 -43.01
C ILE A 465 -18.59 12.85 -42.63
N PRO A 466 -18.56 13.77 -41.63
CA PRO A 466 -19.72 14.57 -41.26
C PRO A 466 -20.30 15.34 -42.44
N SER A 467 -21.64 15.42 -42.52
CA SER A 467 -22.34 16.08 -43.63
C SER A 467 -22.12 17.60 -43.70
N ASP A 468 -21.69 18.20 -42.61
CA ASP A 468 -21.37 19.62 -42.43
C ASP A 468 -19.88 19.94 -42.62
N THR A 469 -19.09 18.96 -43.07
CA THR A 469 -17.65 19.14 -43.35
C THR A 469 -17.44 20.17 -44.48
N PRO A 470 -16.64 21.22 -44.28
CA PRO A 470 -16.38 22.21 -45.33
C PRO A 470 -15.54 21.61 -46.47
N PRO A 471 -15.64 22.16 -47.70
CA PRO A 471 -14.74 21.78 -48.79
C PRO A 471 -13.29 22.18 -48.46
N GLY A 472 -12.35 21.25 -48.62
CA GLY A 472 -10.93 21.52 -48.34
C GLY A 472 -10.06 20.28 -48.50
N GLU A 473 -8.77 20.44 -48.29
CA GLU A 473 -7.85 19.31 -48.16
C GLU A 473 -8.07 18.62 -46.81
N ALA A 474 -7.90 17.30 -46.76
CA ALA A 474 -7.97 16.53 -45.53
C ALA A 474 -6.82 15.52 -45.46
N LEU A 475 -6.34 15.27 -44.26
CA LEU A 475 -5.30 14.28 -43.95
C LEU A 475 -5.91 13.13 -43.16
N LEU A 476 -5.82 11.91 -43.70
CA LEU A 476 -6.08 10.70 -42.93
C LEU A 476 -4.79 10.28 -42.20
N MET A 477 -4.82 10.35 -40.88
CA MET A 477 -3.81 9.76 -40.00
C MET A 477 -4.28 8.38 -39.54
N VAL A 478 -3.41 7.38 -39.61
CA VAL A 478 -3.70 6.02 -39.15
C VAL A 478 -2.61 5.58 -38.19
N ASN A 479 -3.00 5.27 -36.95
CA ASN A 479 -2.10 4.92 -35.86
C ASN A 479 -2.48 3.57 -35.23
N GLY A 480 -1.52 2.89 -34.61
CA GLY A 480 -1.82 1.77 -33.71
C GLY A 480 -2.43 2.29 -32.41
N GLY A 481 -3.46 1.62 -31.88
CA GLY A 481 -4.13 2.08 -30.65
C GLY A 481 -3.21 2.15 -29.42
N GLY A 482 -2.14 1.34 -29.38
CA GLY A 482 -1.14 1.39 -28.32
C GLY A 482 -0.05 2.45 -28.49
N GLU A 483 0.02 3.13 -29.64
CA GLU A 483 1.00 4.21 -29.89
C GLU A 483 0.47 5.59 -29.46
N LEU A 484 -0.84 5.74 -29.29
CA LEU A 484 -1.48 6.99 -28.87
C LEU A 484 -1.19 7.34 -27.40
N ASP A 485 -1.02 6.34 -26.53
CA ASP A 485 -0.65 6.55 -25.12
C ASP A 485 0.77 7.13 -24.98
N ASN A 486 1.73 6.70 -25.82
CA ASN A 486 3.10 7.21 -25.78
C ASN A 486 3.24 8.66 -26.28
N GLN A 487 2.30 9.15 -27.11
CA GLN A 487 2.31 10.55 -27.57
C GLN A 487 1.71 11.51 -26.55
N GLN A 488 0.92 11.03 -25.59
CA GLN A 488 0.45 11.85 -24.46
C GLN A 488 1.56 12.16 -23.45
N GLU A 489 2.62 11.34 -23.36
CA GLU A 489 3.79 11.64 -22.53
C GLU A 489 4.69 12.78 -23.09
N GLU A 490 4.65 13.07 -24.40
CA GLU A 490 5.36 14.20 -25.01
C GLU A 490 4.52 15.50 -25.08
N PHE A 491 3.20 15.43 -24.85
CA PHE A 491 2.29 16.58 -24.77
C PHE A 491 1.70 16.74 -23.35
N VAL A 492 2.54 17.09 -22.38
CA VAL A 492 2.12 17.43 -21.00
C VAL A 492 1.35 18.77 -20.92
N ASP A 493 0.66 19.20 -21.97
CA ASP A 493 -0.15 20.44 -21.92
C ASP A 493 -1.42 20.46 -22.82
N SER A 494 -1.92 19.32 -23.30
CA SER A 494 -3.17 19.30 -24.09
C SER A 494 -4.35 18.75 -23.30
N GLY A 495 -4.99 19.65 -22.54
CA GLY A 495 -6.38 19.53 -22.07
C GLY A 495 -6.64 18.42 -21.07
N LYS A 496 -6.68 18.75 -19.77
CA LYS A 496 -7.44 17.94 -18.82
C LYS A 496 -8.83 17.71 -19.42
N GLN A 497 -9.19 16.46 -19.74
CA GLN A 497 -10.57 16.14 -20.04
C GLN A 497 -11.39 16.56 -18.82
N ASP A 498 -12.21 17.60 -19.00
CA ASP A 498 -13.16 18.04 -18.00
C ASP A 498 -14.30 17.02 -17.95
N TYR A 499 -14.10 15.95 -17.19
CA TYR A 499 -15.15 15.02 -16.85
C TYR A 499 -16.27 15.74 -16.09
N LYS A 500 -17.51 15.32 -16.30
CA LYS A 500 -18.70 15.87 -15.61
C LYS A 500 -19.28 14.90 -14.58
N SER A 501 -18.88 13.63 -14.62
CA SER A 501 -19.34 12.59 -13.71
C SER A 501 -18.34 11.44 -13.60
N LEU A 502 -18.49 10.60 -12.57
CA LEU A 502 -17.73 9.35 -12.48
C LEU A 502 -18.04 8.41 -13.64
N GLU A 503 -19.30 8.34 -14.10
CA GLU A 503 -19.68 7.50 -15.25
C GLU A 503 -18.90 7.88 -16.51
N GLU A 504 -18.67 9.18 -16.75
CA GLU A 504 -17.84 9.64 -17.86
C GLU A 504 -16.37 9.23 -17.69
N VAL A 505 -15.82 9.26 -16.47
CA VAL A 505 -14.46 8.78 -16.18
C VAL A 505 -14.33 7.28 -16.45
N LEU A 506 -15.24 6.47 -15.90
CA LEU A 506 -15.22 5.02 -16.07
C LEU A 506 -15.39 4.64 -17.55
N LYS A 507 -16.29 5.33 -18.25
CA LYS A 507 -16.51 5.13 -19.67
C LYS A 507 -15.30 5.52 -20.50
N ASP A 508 -14.65 6.65 -20.22
CA ASP A 508 -13.42 7.06 -20.89
C ASP A 508 -12.36 5.96 -20.78
N ILE A 509 -12.07 5.49 -19.56
CA ILE A 509 -11.12 4.40 -19.31
C ILE A 509 -11.49 3.15 -20.13
N SER A 510 -12.75 2.73 -20.11
CA SER A 510 -13.23 1.56 -20.85
C SER A 510 -13.07 1.69 -22.37
N ASP A 511 -13.36 2.88 -22.91
CA ASP A 511 -13.42 3.17 -24.35
C ASP A 511 -12.06 3.60 -24.94
N ARG A 512 -11.05 3.87 -24.11
CA ARG A 512 -9.68 4.19 -24.55
C ARG A 512 -9.16 3.22 -25.62
N PRO A 513 -8.40 3.72 -26.60
CA PRO A 513 -7.77 2.88 -27.62
C PRO A 513 -7.06 1.66 -27.04
N LYS A 514 -7.14 0.54 -27.76
CA LYS A 514 -6.54 -0.73 -27.36
C LYS A 514 -5.33 -1.02 -28.22
N GLY A 515 -4.31 -1.66 -27.67
CA GLY A 515 -3.07 -2.03 -28.38
C GLY A 515 -3.28 -3.00 -29.55
N ASN A 516 -4.45 -3.61 -29.68
CA ASN A 516 -4.85 -4.43 -30.83
C ASN A 516 -5.83 -3.73 -31.80
N GLN A 517 -6.03 -2.42 -31.67
CA GLN A 517 -6.85 -1.61 -32.57
C GLN A 517 -6.00 -0.78 -33.52
N ILE A 518 -6.61 -0.40 -34.65
CA ILE A 518 -6.07 0.59 -35.58
C ILE A 518 -7.03 1.77 -35.53
N ILE A 519 -6.49 2.95 -35.30
CA ILE A 519 -7.25 4.19 -35.15
C ILE A 519 -7.01 5.04 -36.38
N GLY A 520 -8.09 5.47 -37.02
CA GLY A 520 -8.06 6.41 -38.14
C GLY A 520 -8.64 7.74 -37.71
N GLU A 521 -7.92 8.82 -37.97
CA GLU A 521 -8.34 10.19 -37.68
C GLU A 521 -8.26 11.01 -38.97
N VAL A 522 -9.31 11.75 -39.29
CA VAL A 522 -9.36 12.63 -40.46
C VAL A 522 -9.26 14.07 -39.99
N ILE A 523 -8.17 14.73 -40.33
CA ILE A 523 -7.92 16.14 -40.05
C ILE A 523 -8.30 16.95 -41.28
N ILE A 524 -9.27 17.85 -41.16
CA ILE A 524 -9.73 18.69 -42.26
C ILE A 524 -9.05 20.06 -42.17
N TYR A 525 -8.40 20.50 -43.24
CA TYR A 525 -7.84 21.84 -43.35
C TYR A 525 -8.89 22.79 -43.92
N SER A 526 -9.28 23.80 -43.14
CA SER A 526 -10.13 24.88 -43.65
C SER A 526 -9.27 26.05 -44.12
N ASP A 527 -9.38 26.40 -45.40
CA ASP A 527 -8.79 27.64 -45.96
C ASP A 527 -9.59 28.91 -45.59
N GLU A 528 -10.58 28.80 -44.71
CA GLU A 528 -11.24 29.96 -44.12
C GLU A 528 -10.29 30.65 -43.15
N LEU A 529 -9.54 31.64 -43.66
CA LEU A 529 -9.20 32.83 -42.88
C LEU A 529 -10.50 33.27 -42.21
N THR A 530 -10.57 33.10 -40.89
CA THR A 530 -11.59 33.71 -40.04
C THR A 530 -11.65 35.18 -40.38
N SER A 531 -12.66 35.55 -41.17
CA SER A 531 -12.96 36.93 -41.51
C SER A 531 -13.83 37.45 -40.37
N GLU A 532 -13.15 37.98 -39.35
CA GLU A 532 -13.67 38.75 -38.19
C GLU A 532 -14.71 38.09 -37.26
#